data_AF-A0A5C7SA28-F1
#
_entry.id   AF-A0A5C7SA28-F1
#
_cell.length_a   1.000
_cell.length_b   1.000
_cell.length_c   1.000
_cell.angle_alpha   90.00
_cell.angle_beta   90.00
_cell.angle_gamma   90.00
#
_symmetry.space_group_name_H-M   'P 1'
#
loop_
_entity.id
_entity.type
_entity.pdbx_description
1 polymer ?
#
loop_
_entity_poly.entity_id
_entity_poly.type
_entity_poly.pdbx_seq_one_letter_code
_entity_poly.pdbx_strand_id
1 'polypeptide(L)'
;MSKRITQQELESYLWGAAVLLRGLIDAGDYKQFIFPLLFFKRVSDVWDEEYEVALAESDGDLSYAKFAENHRFQIPAGAHWNDVRQTPRNVGAAIQQAMRA
;
A
#
# COMPACT_ATOMS: atom_id res chain seq x y z
N MET A 1 21.63 -2.43 -17.90
CA MET A 1 20.22 -2.85 -17.70
C MET A 1 20.14 -3.69 -16.45
N SER A 2 19.23 -3.38 -15.53
CA SER A 2 18.98 -4.22 -14.35
C SER A 2 18.41 -5.57 -14.81
N LYS A 3 19.02 -6.68 -14.39
CA LYS A 3 18.52 -8.03 -14.66
C LYS A 3 17.26 -8.23 -13.83
N ARG A 4 16.09 -8.28 -14.49
CA ARG A 4 14.83 -8.57 -13.80
C ARG A 4 14.89 -9.99 -13.23
N ILE A 5 14.47 -10.15 -11.99
CA ILE A 5 14.30 -11.46 -11.36
C ILE A 5 13.12 -12.19 -12.00
N THR A 6 13.17 -13.52 -11.97
CA THR A 6 12.06 -14.39 -12.35
C THR A 6 10.94 -14.33 -11.31
N GLN A 7 9.74 -14.75 -11.68
CA GLN A 7 8.63 -14.88 -10.74
C GLN A 7 8.97 -15.79 -9.55
N GLN A 8 9.64 -16.91 -9.81
CA GLN A 8 10.03 -17.86 -8.77
C GLN A 8 11.02 -17.25 -7.77
N GLU A 9 11.97 -16.44 -8.25
CA GLU A 9 12.90 -15.70 -7.37
C GLU A 9 12.17 -14.66 -6.53
N LEU A 10 11.19 -13.95 -7.11
CA LEU A 10 10.36 -12.99 -6.38
C LEU A 10 9.53 -13.68 -5.28
N GLU A 11 8.84 -14.77 -5.62
CA GLU A 11 8.04 -15.54 -4.67
C GLU A 11 8.90 -16.09 -3.53
N SER A 12 10.08 -16.63 -3.85
CA SER A 12 11.04 -17.12 -2.85
C SER A 12 11.53 -16.01 -1.93
N TYR A 13 11.81 -14.83 -2.48
CA TYR A 13 12.24 -13.67 -1.70
C TYR A 13 11.14 -13.15 -0.76
N LEU A 14 9.91 -13.00 -1.27
CA LEU A 14 8.75 -12.56 -0.48
C LEU A 14 8.39 -13.58 0.61
N TRP A 15 8.46 -14.87 0.29
CA TRP A 15 8.27 -15.93 1.27
C TRP A 15 9.31 -15.87 2.39
N GLY A 16 10.59 -15.69 2.05
CA GLY A 16 11.66 -15.52 3.02
C GLY A 16 11.42 -14.33 3.95
N ALA A 17 11.00 -13.18 3.40
CA ALA A 17 10.64 -12.00 4.19
C ALA A 17 9.46 -12.28 5.14
N ALA A 18 8.41 -12.98 4.67
CA ALA A 18 7.25 -13.34 5.49
C ALA A 18 7.62 -14.31 6.63
N VAL A 19 8.52 -15.27 6.37
CA VAL A 19 9.05 -16.19 7.40
C VAL A 19 9.81 -15.41 8.49
N LEU A 20 10.62 -14.42 8.11
CA LEU A 20 11.35 -13.58 9.07
C LEU A 20 10.40 -12.72 9.92
N LEU A 21 9.37 -12.13 9.30
CA LEU A 21 8.46 -11.20 9.98
C LEU A 21 7.45 -11.90 10.90
N ARG A 22 6.98 -13.10 10.56
CA ARG A 22 5.95 -13.79 11.35
C ARG A 22 6.43 -14.29 12.70
N GLY A 23 7.75 -14.45 12.88
CA GLY A 23 8.33 -14.95 14.13
C GLY A 23 7.73 -16.31 14.53
N LEU A 24 7.10 -16.35 15.71
CA LEU A 24 6.47 -17.56 16.28
C LEU A 24 5.02 -17.80 15.81
N ILE A 25 4.45 -16.87 15.03
CA ILE A 25 3.10 -17.01 14.49
C ILE A 25 3.14 -18.03 13.35
N ASP A 26 2.21 -18.98 13.35
CA ASP A 26 2.11 -19.94 12.26
C ASP A 26 1.72 -19.24 10.95
N ALA A 27 2.01 -19.89 9.82
CA ALA A 27 1.75 -19.31 8.51
C ALA A 27 0.27 -19.02 8.26
N GLY A 28 -0.61 -19.86 8.80
CA GLY A 28 -2.06 -19.79 8.63
C GLY A 28 -2.64 -18.58 9.35
N ASP A 29 -2.15 -18.26 10.54
CA ASP A 29 -2.59 -17.09 11.30
C ASP A 29 -1.89 -15.81 10.85
N TYR A 30 -0.62 -15.88 10.43
CA TYR A 30 0.13 -14.71 9.98
C TYR A 30 -0.53 -13.99 8.78
N LYS A 31 -1.23 -14.74 7.92
CA LYS A 31 -1.98 -14.19 6.79
C LYS A 31 -3.00 -13.13 7.21
N GLN A 32 -3.57 -13.26 8.41
CA GLN A 32 -4.56 -12.33 8.96
C GLN A 32 -3.95 -10.95 9.28
N PHE A 33 -2.62 -10.87 9.41
CA PHE A 33 -1.91 -9.63 9.68
C PHE A 33 -1.31 -9.03 8.41
N ILE A 34 -0.63 -9.85 7.60
CA ILE A 34 0.08 -9.34 6.42
C ILE A 34 -0.88 -8.95 5.29
N PHE A 35 -1.98 -9.67 5.06
CA PHE A 35 -2.88 -9.36 3.96
C PHE A 35 -3.64 -8.04 4.12
N PRO A 36 -4.21 -7.70 5.30
CA PRO A 36 -4.79 -6.37 5.48
C PRO A 36 -3.78 -5.25 5.23
N LEU A 37 -2.52 -5.42 5.67
CA LEU A 37 -1.47 -4.42 5.45
C LEU A 37 -1.12 -4.26 3.96
N LEU A 38 -0.98 -5.38 3.24
CA LEU A 38 -0.74 -5.36 1.79
C LEU A 38 -1.92 -4.78 1.02
N PHE A 39 -3.14 -5.10 1.43
CA PHE A 39 -4.35 -4.54 0.85
C PHE A 39 -4.42 -3.02 1.07
N PHE A 40 -4.15 -2.57 2.29
CA PHE A 40 -4.08 -1.14 2.62
C PHE A 40 -3.05 -0.40 1.75
N LYS A 41 -1.83 -0.94 1.62
CA LYS A 41 -0.83 -0.41 0.70
C LYS A 41 -1.36 -0.40 -0.74
N ARG A 42 -1.96 -1.49 -1.22
CA ARG A 42 -2.44 -1.59 -2.60
C ARG A 42 -3.53 -0.55 -2.90
N VAL A 43 -4.44 -0.28 -1.96
CA VAL A 43 -5.45 0.78 -2.12
C VAL A 43 -4.79 2.15 -2.29
N SER A 44 -3.76 2.45 -1.48
CA SER A 44 -2.94 3.66 -1.65
C SER A 44 -2.24 3.70 -3.01
N ASP A 45 -1.58 2.61 -3.41
CA ASP A 45 -0.89 2.53 -4.69
C ASP A 45 -1.85 2.72 -5.89
N VAL A 46 -3.07 2.16 -5.83
CA VAL A 46 -4.08 2.34 -6.89
C VAL A 46 -4.48 3.80 -7.00
N TRP A 47 -4.71 4.47 -5.88
CA TRP A 47 -5.06 5.89 -5.87
C TRP A 47 -3.94 6.74 -6.48
N ASP A 48 -2.68 6.48 -6.10
CA ASP A 48 -1.51 7.16 -6.67
C ASP A 48 -1.40 6.90 -8.20
N GLU A 49 -1.61 5.66 -8.64
CA GLU A 49 -1.63 5.29 -10.07
C GLU A 49 -2.74 6.05 -10.84
N GLU A 50 -3.95 6.10 -10.30
CA GLU A 50 -5.11 6.80 -10.87
C GLU A 50 -4.89 8.33 -10.89
N TYR A 51 -4.25 8.88 -9.85
CA TYR A 51 -3.86 10.28 -9.77
C TYR A 51 -2.90 10.67 -10.88
N GLU A 52 -1.84 9.90 -11.09
CA GLU A 52 -0.86 10.17 -12.15
C GLU A 52 -1.47 10.05 -13.55
N VAL A 53 -2.40 9.12 -13.76
CA VAL A 53 -3.16 9.01 -15.03
C VAL A 53 -4.02 10.25 -15.26
N ALA A 54 -4.83 10.65 -14.28
CA ALA A 54 -5.69 11.82 -14.40
C ALA A 54 -4.89 13.12 -14.56
N LEU A 55 -3.72 13.21 -13.93
CA LEU A 55 -2.80 14.34 -14.08
C LEU A 55 -2.24 14.42 -15.51
N ALA A 56 -1.86 13.28 -16.09
CA ALA A 56 -1.38 13.22 -17.47
C ALA A 56 -2.47 13.55 -18.49
N GLU A 57 -3.70 13.10 -18.27
CA GLU A 57 -4.85 13.36 -19.16
C GLU A 57 -5.34 14.81 -19.12
N SER A 58 -5.02 15.54 -18.05
CA SER A 58 -5.43 16.93 -17.83
C SER A 58 -4.31 17.94 -18.03
N ASP A 59 -3.23 17.56 -18.73
CA ASP A 59 -2.06 18.42 -18.97
C ASP A 59 -1.46 19.03 -17.67
N GLY A 60 -1.52 18.29 -16.56
CA GLY A 60 -0.97 18.70 -15.28
C GLY A 60 -1.92 19.46 -14.35
N ASP A 61 -3.24 19.45 -14.60
CA ASP A 61 -4.20 20.06 -13.68
C ASP A 61 -4.34 19.25 -12.38
N LEU A 62 -3.71 19.76 -11.32
CA LEU A 62 -3.73 19.16 -9.99
C LEU A 62 -5.13 19.10 -9.37
N SER A 63 -6.03 20.02 -9.73
CA SER A 63 -7.40 20.03 -9.20
C SER A 63 -8.22 18.94 -9.87
N TYR A 64 -8.08 18.82 -11.20
CA TYR A 64 -8.70 17.75 -11.97
C TYR A 64 -8.23 16.38 -11.47
N ALA A 65 -6.92 16.19 -11.35
CA ALA A 65 -6.35 14.91 -10.89
C ALA A 65 -6.84 14.48 -9.50
N LYS A 66 -7.27 15.42 -8.65
CA LYS A 66 -7.81 15.14 -7.31
C LYS A 66 -9.32 14.89 -7.28
N PHE A 67 -10.04 15.05 -8.38
CA PHE A 67 -11.48 14.80 -8.39
C PHE A 67 -11.79 13.35 -8.02
N ALA A 68 -12.75 13.17 -7.12
CA ALA A 68 -13.08 11.87 -6.55
C ALA A 68 -13.52 10.88 -7.64
N GLU A 69 -14.12 11.38 -8.71
CA GLU A 69 -14.59 10.62 -9.88
C GLU A 69 -13.47 9.93 -10.65
N ASN A 70 -12.22 10.40 -10.53
CA ASN A 70 -11.06 9.78 -11.15
C ASN A 70 -10.53 8.57 -10.34
N HIS A 71 -11.01 8.39 -9.10
CA HIS A 71 -10.45 7.42 -8.16
C HIS A 71 -11.47 6.38 -7.73
N ARG A 72 -11.09 5.09 -7.80
CA ARG A 72 -11.96 3.97 -7.40
C ARG A 72 -12.14 3.90 -5.89
N PHE A 73 -11.14 4.35 -5.15
CA PHE A 73 -11.15 4.43 -3.69
C PHE A 73 -10.87 5.86 -3.28
N GLN A 74 -11.57 6.35 -2.27
CA GLN A 74 -11.22 7.63 -1.66
C GLN A 74 -10.33 7.36 -0.46
N ILE A 75 -9.24 8.11 -0.35
CA ILE A 75 -8.31 8.00 0.78
C ILE A 75 -8.46 9.25 1.64
N PRO A 76 -8.98 9.13 2.87
CA PRO A 76 -9.05 10.24 3.80
C PRO A 76 -7.67 10.85 4.07
N ALA A 77 -7.64 12.14 4.38
CA ALA A 77 -6.41 12.82 4.76
C ALA A 77 -5.77 12.13 5.98
N GLY A 78 -4.47 11.81 5.90
CA GLY A 78 -3.75 11.12 6.96
C GLY A 78 -3.92 9.59 6.95
N ALA A 79 -4.72 9.03 6.03
CA ALA A 79 -4.92 7.60 5.88
C ALA A 79 -4.14 7.02 4.69
N HIS A 80 -3.27 7.79 4.03
CA HIS A 80 -2.46 7.26 2.95
C HIS A 80 -1.33 6.38 3.49
N TRP A 81 -0.89 5.36 2.72
CA TRP A 81 0.22 4.49 3.12
C TRP A 81 1.47 5.27 3.55
N ASN A 82 1.78 6.35 2.84
CA ASN A 82 2.95 7.18 3.16
C ASN A 82 2.82 7.91 4.51
N ASP A 83 1.62 8.31 4.92
CA ASP A 83 1.38 8.94 6.23
C ASP A 83 1.69 7.95 7.37
N VAL A 84 1.15 6.73 7.25
CA VAL A 84 1.38 5.66 8.23
C VAL A 84 2.84 5.24 8.23
N ARG A 85 3.48 5.13 7.06
CA ARG A 85 4.90 4.75 6.94
C ARG A 85 5.85 5.75 7.57
N GLN A 86 5.50 7.03 7.60
CA GLN A 86 6.30 8.10 8.23
C GLN A 86 6.07 8.20 9.74
N THR A 87 5.13 7.45 10.31
CA THR A 87 4.83 7.49 11.74
C THR A 87 5.93 6.79 12.56
N PRO A 88 6.65 7.50 13.45
CA PRO A 88 7.81 6.93 14.13
C PRO A 88 7.46 6.14 15.40
N ARG A 89 6.23 6.29 15.93
CA ARG A 89 5.77 5.71 17.19
C ARG A 89 4.30 5.33 17.12
N ASN A 90 3.89 4.34 17.92
CA ASN A 90 2.50 3.87 17.96
C ASN A 90 1.97 3.44 16.57
N VAL A 91 2.84 2.82 15.76
CA VAL A 91 2.55 2.43 14.37
C VAL A 91 1.29 1.56 14.26
N GLY A 92 1.07 0.64 15.21
CA GLY A 92 -0.14 -0.18 15.23
C GLY A 92 -1.44 0.65 15.35
N ALA A 93 -1.44 1.68 16.19
CA ALA A 93 -2.60 2.57 16.33
C ALA A 93 -2.80 3.41 15.06
N ALA A 94 -1.71 3.90 14.44
CA ALA A 94 -1.78 4.63 13.18
C ALA A 94 -2.34 3.78 12.04
N ILE A 95 -1.91 2.52 11.92
CA ILE A 95 -2.48 1.57 10.96
C ILE A 95 -3.98 1.38 11.21
N GLN A 96 -4.37 1.13 12.46
CA GLN A 96 -5.78 0.92 12.81
C GLN A 96 -6.66 2.15 12.55
N GLN A 97 -6.13 3.35 12.81
CA GLN A 97 -6.84 4.59 12.55
C GLN A 97 -7.02 4.81 11.04
N ALA A 98 -5.96 4.66 10.25
CA ALA A 98 -6.01 4.81 8.80
C ALA A 98 -6.98 3.81 8.14
N MET A 99 -6.97 2.55 8.58
CA MET A 99 -7.88 1.51 8.04
C MET A 99 -9.36 1.71 8.41
N ARG A 100 -9.67 2.54 9.41
CA ARG A 100 -11.04 2.80 9.90
C ARG A 100 -11.58 4.17 9.48
N ALA A 101 -10.75 4.98 8.83
CA ALA A 101 -11.08 6.34 8.43
C ALA A 101 -12.14 6.41 7.32
#